data_AF-A0A812XY30-F1
#
_entry.id   AF-A0A812XY30-F1
#
_cell.length_a   1.000
_cell.length_b   1.000
_cell.length_c   1.000
_cell.angle_alpha   90.00
_cell.angle_beta   90.00
_cell.angle_gamma   90.00
#
_symmetry.space_group_name_H-M   'P 1'
#
loop_
_entity.id
_entity.type
_entity.pdbx_description
1 polymer ?
#
loop_
_entity_poly.entity_id
_entity_poly.type
_entity_poly.pdbx_seq_one_letter_code
_entity_poly.pdbx_strand_id
1 'polypeptide(L)'
;ATFVQGYTVENLIGPQVFINLIRRIFIEEGLLKDSVNELVASVAEHLRHVVQRVVALHAKVHPVLSNRLASTAEDAIDEMTSKARSLCESLAEAQAVTSTTNGNYMVQLSKFRRSWFQEAADGLKSIAEALLGTAGAKLKEEEPQLTPEFVELVKQAQEEPEKLAVLELCASLHVYTGFLIEGFVEHAAKLLKFNMVEHLGETLEDTWREELGGSALHELFPKDEGIARQRESLMACMRTLQDFKEQLSTLKVAAPVPTHVPARRKTMSDSLQDREKARKEELAARTARTFVWNFAAELEGQEAKRGTILDSPKFTKMTVPDMYLSFYPYGDEESADGTSALYLYSPTGWTLSFRLRAGGVENMVEGHKFDGAGYGSDDFPSAKAFSTQEVSVELLKAVPP
;
A
#
# COMPACT_ATOMS: atom_id res chain seq x y z
N ALA A 1 22.66 -50.48 14.90
CA ALA A 1 22.48 -49.05 15.18
C ALA A 1 23.29 -48.26 14.17
N THR A 2 22.61 -47.69 13.17
CA THR A 2 23.23 -46.94 12.07
C THR A 2 23.55 -45.54 12.59
N PHE A 3 24.83 -45.20 12.68
CA PHE A 3 25.29 -43.90 13.17
C PHE A 3 25.29 -42.89 12.02
N VAL A 4 24.52 -41.81 12.16
CA VAL A 4 24.70 -40.60 11.35
C VAL A 4 24.98 -39.46 12.32
N GLN A 5 26.20 -38.90 12.26
CA GLN A 5 26.61 -37.67 12.96
C GLN A 5 26.30 -37.61 14.48
N GLY A 6 26.52 -38.71 15.22
CA GLY A 6 26.50 -38.68 16.70
C GLY A 6 25.11 -38.69 17.34
N TYR A 7 24.03 -38.78 16.56
CA TYR A 7 22.68 -38.98 17.08
C TYR A 7 22.28 -40.45 16.90
N THR A 8 22.01 -41.15 18.01
CA THR A 8 21.30 -42.45 17.97
C THR A 8 19.80 -42.21 17.84
N VAL A 9 19.05 -43.14 17.25
CA VAL A 9 17.56 -43.05 17.14
C VAL A 9 16.92 -42.87 18.52
N GLU A 10 17.49 -43.46 19.57
CA GLU A 10 17.06 -43.27 20.97
C GLU A 10 17.36 -41.85 21.51
N ASN A 11 18.36 -41.15 20.96
CA ASN A 11 18.69 -39.76 21.31
C ASN A 11 17.93 -38.73 20.46
N LEU A 12 17.28 -39.12 19.36
CA LEU A 12 16.53 -38.24 18.45
C LEU A 12 15.16 -37.79 19.01
N ILE A 13 14.70 -38.40 20.10
CA ILE A 13 13.35 -38.21 20.66
C ILE A 13 13.37 -37.25 21.88
N GLY A 14 14.56 -36.75 22.25
CA GLY A 14 14.72 -35.84 23.39
C GLY A 14 14.34 -34.38 23.07
N PRO A 15 13.76 -33.62 24.03
CA PRO A 15 13.53 -32.18 23.90
C PRO A 15 14.78 -31.38 23.50
N GLN A 16 15.96 -31.90 23.81
CA GLN A 16 17.23 -31.29 23.47
C GLN A 16 17.53 -31.27 21.96
N VAL A 17 17.09 -32.28 21.22
CA VAL A 17 17.26 -32.33 19.76
C VAL A 17 16.38 -31.27 19.10
N PHE A 18 15.14 -31.17 19.54
CA PHE A 18 14.21 -30.13 19.11
C PHE A 18 14.79 -28.72 19.33
N ILE A 19 15.27 -28.44 20.54
CA ILE A 19 15.89 -27.16 20.89
C ILE A 19 17.12 -26.87 20.02
N ASN A 20 18.00 -27.86 19.83
CA ASN A 20 19.21 -27.69 19.01
C ASN A 20 18.87 -27.45 17.53
N LEU A 21 17.82 -28.08 17.01
CA LEU A 21 17.43 -27.96 15.60
C LEU A 21 16.81 -26.58 15.31
N ILE A 22 15.98 -26.08 16.23
CA ILE A 22 15.48 -24.69 16.21
C ILE A 22 16.64 -23.70 16.31
N ARG A 23 17.54 -23.91 17.28
CA ARG A 23 18.69 -23.04 17.49
C ARG A 23 19.54 -22.95 16.21
N ARG A 24 19.78 -24.08 15.57
CA ARG A 24 20.57 -24.15 14.34
C ARG A 24 19.90 -23.38 13.19
N ILE A 25 18.64 -23.67 12.88
CA ILE A 25 17.94 -23.05 11.74
C ILE A 25 17.73 -21.55 11.94
N PHE A 26 17.29 -21.14 13.13
CA PHE A 26 16.86 -19.76 13.36
C PHE A 26 18.00 -18.83 13.81
N ILE A 27 19.06 -19.37 14.43
CA ILE A 27 20.18 -18.57 14.96
C ILE A 27 21.46 -18.81 14.17
N GLU A 28 21.90 -20.06 14.07
CA GLU A 28 23.22 -20.37 13.47
C GLU A 28 23.21 -20.17 11.97
N GLU A 29 22.10 -20.55 11.31
CA GLU A 29 21.86 -20.35 9.88
C GLU A 29 21.26 -18.96 9.59
N GLY A 30 20.98 -18.16 10.62
CA GLY A 30 20.65 -16.75 10.47
C GLY A 30 19.31 -16.42 9.81
N LEU A 31 18.41 -17.40 9.62
CA LEU A 31 17.21 -17.22 8.79
C LEU A 31 16.40 -15.94 9.11
N LEU A 32 16.11 -15.68 10.39
CA LEU A 32 15.35 -14.49 10.81
C LEU A 32 16.18 -13.21 10.73
N LYS A 33 17.46 -13.33 11.09
CA LYS A 33 18.40 -12.21 11.08
C LYS A 33 18.59 -11.67 9.66
N ASP A 34 18.85 -12.57 8.71
CA ASP A 34 19.09 -12.21 7.32
C ASP A 34 17.81 -11.64 6.67
N SER A 35 16.67 -12.30 6.90
CA SER A 35 15.37 -11.82 6.39
C SER A 35 15.03 -10.41 6.90
N VAL A 36 15.30 -10.12 8.18
CA VAL A 36 15.02 -8.76 8.71
C VAL A 36 16.07 -7.76 8.28
N ASN A 37 17.32 -8.15 8.10
CA ASN A 37 18.34 -7.28 7.55
C ASN A 37 17.98 -6.81 6.13
N GLU A 38 17.47 -7.72 5.30
CA GLU A 38 16.95 -7.41 3.97
C GLU A 38 15.72 -6.48 4.04
N LEU A 39 14.76 -6.78 4.92
CA LEU A 39 13.58 -5.95 5.11
C LEU A 39 13.93 -4.53 5.59
N VAL A 40 14.82 -4.40 6.58
CA VAL A 40 15.35 -3.12 7.08
C VAL A 40 15.98 -2.34 5.92
N ALA A 41 16.81 -2.98 5.10
CA ALA A 41 17.46 -2.35 3.97
C ALA A 41 16.45 -1.86 2.91
N SER A 42 15.44 -2.67 2.60
CA SER A 42 14.37 -2.33 1.66
C SER A 42 13.56 -1.12 2.15
N VAL A 43 13.18 -1.12 3.42
CA VAL A 43 12.45 0.00 4.04
C VAL A 43 13.30 1.27 4.06
N ALA A 44 14.58 1.16 4.40
CA ALA A 44 15.50 2.30 4.39
C ALA A 44 15.58 2.93 3.00
N GLU A 45 15.70 2.13 1.95
CA GLU A 45 15.78 2.64 0.58
C GLU A 45 14.48 3.33 0.15
N HIS A 46 13.34 2.75 0.49
CA HIS A 46 12.05 3.38 0.22
C HIS A 46 11.93 4.74 0.94
N LEU A 47 12.34 4.81 2.20
CA LEU A 47 12.34 6.06 2.98
C LEU A 47 13.28 7.09 2.39
N ARG A 48 14.47 6.71 1.90
CA ARG A 48 15.38 7.63 1.20
C ARG A 48 14.68 8.26 -0.01
N HIS A 49 14.04 7.47 -0.85
CA HIS A 49 13.31 7.99 -2.01
C HIS A 49 12.17 8.94 -1.62
N VAL A 50 11.38 8.57 -0.61
CA VAL A 50 10.26 9.39 -0.14
C VAL A 50 10.76 10.72 0.40
N VAL A 51 11.75 10.71 1.30
CA VAL A 51 12.27 11.92 1.93
C VAL A 51 12.97 12.81 0.89
N GLN A 52 13.82 12.25 0.03
CA GLN A 52 14.45 12.99 -1.07
C GLN A 52 13.40 13.65 -1.98
N ARG A 53 12.30 12.96 -2.29
CA ARG A 53 11.21 13.52 -3.09
C ARG A 53 10.52 14.68 -2.38
N VAL A 54 10.25 14.55 -1.09
CA VAL A 54 9.64 15.62 -0.28
C VAL A 54 10.57 16.83 -0.23
N VAL A 55 11.85 16.64 0.04
CA VAL A 55 12.86 17.71 0.05
C VAL A 55 12.93 18.40 -1.32
N ALA A 56 13.01 17.63 -2.41
CA ALA A 56 13.06 18.18 -3.76
C ALA A 56 11.81 18.99 -4.14
N LEU A 57 10.64 18.60 -3.65
CA LEU A 57 9.39 19.34 -3.89
C LEU A 57 9.36 20.67 -3.13
N HIS A 58 9.80 20.69 -1.87
CA HIS A 58 9.66 21.85 -0.99
C HIS A 58 10.85 22.82 -1.06
N ALA A 59 12.04 22.33 -1.38
CA ALA A 59 13.26 23.12 -1.48
C ALA A 59 13.75 23.32 -2.94
N LYS A 60 12.88 23.07 -3.94
CA LYS A 60 13.23 23.17 -5.38
C LYS A 60 13.92 24.47 -5.78
N VAL A 61 13.54 25.57 -5.15
CA VAL A 61 14.01 26.93 -5.45
C VAL A 61 15.32 27.27 -4.70
N HIS A 62 15.69 26.45 -3.72
CA HIS A 62 16.82 26.68 -2.83
C HIS A 62 17.76 25.46 -2.85
N PRO A 63 18.64 25.33 -3.86
CA PRO A 63 19.46 24.13 -4.04
C PRO A 63 20.39 23.83 -2.86
N VAL A 64 20.93 24.88 -2.20
CA VAL A 64 21.77 24.73 -1.01
C VAL A 64 20.98 24.16 0.17
N LEU A 65 19.78 24.68 0.41
CA LEU A 65 18.87 24.15 1.42
C LEU A 65 18.45 22.71 1.09
N SER A 66 18.08 22.44 -0.17
CA SER A 66 17.70 21.10 -0.63
C SER A 66 18.81 20.08 -0.37
N ASN A 67 20.06 20.41 -0.71
CA ASN A 67 21.18 19.50 -0.52
C ASN A 67 21.49 19.26 0.96
N ARG A 68 21.41 20.31 1.81
CA ARG A 68 21.62 20.16 3.26
C ARG A 68 20.54 19.30 3.89
N LEU A 69 19.26 19.61 3.63
CA LEU A 69 18.14 18.82 4.17
C LEU A 69 18.21 17.36 3.71
N ALA A 70 18.61 17.11 2.46
CA ALA A 70 18.79 15.76 1.94
C ALA A 70 19.95 15.02 2.62
N SER A 71 21.12 15.68 2.80
CA SER A 71 22.27 15.09 3.49
C SER A 71 21.93 14.74 4.94
N THR A 72 21.32 15.68 5.68
CA THR A 72 20.89 15.45 7.06
C THR A 72 19.86 14.33 7.16
N ALA A 73 18.99 14.22 6.16
CA ALA A 73 18.03 13.13 6.11
C ALA A 73 18.68 11.76 5.86
N GLU A 74 19.71 11.69 5.02
CA GLU A 74 20.47 10.46 4.81
C GLU A 74 21.15 10.01 6.11
N ASP A 75 21.79 10.92 6.83
CA ASP A 75 22.43 10.62 8.12
C ASP A 75 21.42 10.09 9.15
N ALA A 76 20.25 10.74 9.27
CA ALA A 76 19.19 10.31 10.18
C ALA A 76 18.58 8.94 9.79
N ILE A 77 18.40 8.69 8.50
CA ILE A 77 17.92 7.40 8.00
C ILE A 77 18.95 6.31 8.32
N ASP A 78 20.24 6.54 8.11
CA ASP A 78 21.28 5.57 8.38
C ASP A 78 21.40 5.24 9.88
N GLU A 79 21.28 6.26 10.75
CA GLU A 79 21.21 6.06 12.20
C GLU A 79 20.01 5.19 12.60
N MET A 80 18.81 5.53 12.13
CA MET A 80 17.60 4.78 12.45
C MET A 80 17.62 3.37 11.87
N THR A 81 18.22 3.19 10.69
CA THR A 81 18.44 1.89 10.06
C THR A 81 19.35 1.02 10.92
N SER A 82 20.47 1.58 11.40
CA SER A 82 21.40 0.88 12.30
C SER A 82 20.73 0.46 13.61
N LYS A 83 19.96 1.37 14.21
CA LYS A 83 19.21 1.11 15.45
C LYS A 83 18.13 0.04 15.26
N ALA A 84 17.34 0.13 14.19
CA ALA A 84 16.31 -0.86 13.87
C ALA A 84 16.93 -2.25 13.64
N ARG A 85 18.07 -2.31 12.93
CA ARG A 85 18.82 -3.55 12.73
C ARG A 85 19.24 -4.18 14.05
N SER A 86 19.90 -3.43 14.92
CA SER A 86 20.37 -3.92 16.22
C SER A 86 19.23 -4.44 17.10
N LEU A 87 18.08 -3.74 17.12
CA LEU A 87 16.91 -4.17 17.88
C LEU A 87 16.28 -5.44 17.34
N CYS A 88 16.20 -5.58 16.01
CA CYS A 88 15.67 -6.79 15.39
C CYS A 88 16.61 -8.00 15.55
N GLU A 89 17.91 -7.79 15.50
CA GLU A 89 18.90 -8.81 15.85
C GLU A 89 18.73 -9.28 17.30
N SER A 90 18.59 -8.33 18.23
CA SER A 90 18.33 -8.64 19.64
C SER A 90 17.00 -9.39 19.85
N LEU A 91 15.96 -9.06 19.05
CA LEU A 91 14.68 -9.78 19.08
C LEU A 91 14.82 -11.22 18.59
N ALA A 92 15.57 -11.44 17.50
CA ALA A 92 15.84 -12.78 16.97
C ALA A 92 16.61 -13.63 18.01
N GLU A 93 17.59 -13.05 18.69
CA GLU A 93 18.30 -13.69 19.80
C GLU A 93 17.39 -13.97 21.01
N ALA A 94 16.50 -13.04 21.37
CA ALA A 94 15.61 -13.21 22.52
C ALA A 94 14.54 -14.30 22.30
N GLN A 95 14.05 -14.45 21.06
CA GLN A 95 13.10 -15.50 20.71
C GLN A 95 13.70 -16.90 20.79
N ALA A 96 15.02 -17.03 20.68
CA ALA A 96 15.70 -18.30 20.91
C ALA A 96 15.56 -18.82 22.36
N VAL A 97 15.46 -17.90 23.34
CA VAL A 97 15.49 -18.23 24.78
C VAL A 97 14.09 -18.41 25.35
N THR A 98 13.10 -17.69 24.82
CA THR A 98 11.71 -17.68 25.33
C THR A 98 10.81 -18.76 24.72
N SER A 99 11.36 -19.53 23.79
CA SER A 99 10.76 -20.62 23.01
C SER A 99 10.06 -21.73 23.81
N THR A 100 10.79 -22.27 24.78
CA THR A 100 10.52 -23.59 25.35
C THR A 100 9.52 -23.60 26.51
N THR A 101 8.98 -22.45 26.90
CA THR A 101 8.12 -22.28 28.09
C THR A 101 6.71 -21.79 27.76
N ASN A 102 6.36 -21.62 26.49
CA ASN A 102 5.11 -20.97 26.11
C ASN A 102 3.91 -21.94 26.15
N GLY A 103 2.98 -21.75 27.10
CA GLY A 103 1.82 -22.64 27.28
C GLY A 103 0.89 -22.72 26.05
N ASN A 104 0.88 -21.68 25.20
CA ASN A 104 0.11 -21.68 23.95
C ASN A 104 0.62 -22.70 22.91
N TYR A 105 1.94 -22.95 22.88
CA TYR A 105 2.52 -23.98 22.02
C TYR A 105 1.98 -25.36 22.38
N MET A 106 1.91 -25.70 23.68
CA MET A 106 1.38 -27.00 24.13
C MET A 106 -0.09 -27.20 23.78
N VAL A 107 -0.91 -26.15 23.84
CA VAL A 107 -2.33 -26.19 23.48
C VAL A 107 -2.50 -26.43 21.98
N GLN A 108 -1.72 -25.73 21.15
CA GLN A 108 -1.79 -25.82 19.70
C GLN A 108 -1.20 -27.12 19.15
N LEU A 109 -0.08 -27.58 19.72
CA LEU A 109 0.45 -28.91 19.44
C LEU A 109 -0.58 -30.00 19.78
N SER A 110 -1.30 -29.87 20.90
CA SER A 110 -2.36 -30.80 21.27
C SER A 110 -3.58 -30.71 20.35
N LYS A 111 -3.88 -29.55 19.75
CA LYS A 111 -4.92 -29.42 18.72
C LYS A 111 -4.48 -30.05 17.40
N PHE A 112 -3.26 -29.78 16.97
CA PHE A 112 -2.68 -30.32 15.74
C PHE A 112 -2.48 -31.84 15.80
N ARG A 113 -2.01 -32.37 16.93
CA ARG A 113 -1.98 -33.83 17.16
C ARG A 113 -3.38 -34.43 17.10
N ARG A 114 -4.37 -33.76 17.69
CA ARG A 114 -5.77 -34.22 17.59
C ARG A 114 -6.28 -34.22 16.16
N SER A 115 -5.99 -33.20 15.34
CA SER A 115 -6.43 -33.20 13.94
C SER A 115 -5.82 -34.36 13.14
N TRP A 116 -4.55 -34.70 13.35
CA TRP A 116 -3.92 -35.87 12.72
C TRP A 116 -4.64 -37.18 13.05
N PHE A 117 -4.90 -37.43 14.33
CA PHE A 117 -5.55 -38.67 14.77
C PHE A 117 -7.02 -38.72 14.41
N GLN A 118 -7.70 -37.57 14.42
CA GLN A 118 -9.11 -37.47 14.07
C GLN A 118 -9.32 -37.66 12.57
N GLU A 119 -8.51 -37.05 11.71
CA GLU A 119 -8.59 -37.21 10.25
C GLU A 119 -8.11 -38.59 9.77
N ALA A 120 -7.10 -39.18 10.41
CA ALA A 120 -6.70 -40.56 10.09
C ALA A 120 -7.79 -41.58 10.48
N ALA A 121 -8.48 -41.36 11.60
CA ALA A 121 -9.61 -42.19 12.05
C ALA A 121 -10.88 -41.95 11.24
N ASP A 122 -11.18 -40.69 10.89
CA ASP A 122 -12.33 -40.31 10.07
C ASP A 122 -12.13 -40.68 8.60
N GLY A 123 -10.89 -40.74 8.10
CA GLY A 123 -10.56 -41.34 6.80
C GLY A 123 -10.83 -42.84 6.77
N LEU A 124 -10.60 -43.55 7.88
CA LEU A 124 -10.98 -44.95 8.06
C LEU A 124 -12.50 -45.14 8.12
N LYS A 125 -13.21 -44.24 8.82
CA LYS A 125 -14.68 -44.22 8.81
C LYS A 125 -15.26 -43.84 7.47
N SER A 126 -14.70 -42.87 6.76
CA SER A 126 -15.14 -42.43 5.43
C SER A 126 -14.96 -43.51 4.39
N ILE A 127 -13.85 -44.27 4.45
CA ILE A 127 -13.67 -45.47 3.59
C ILE A 127 -14.66 -46.58 3.98
N ALA A 128 -14.93 -46.78 5.28
CA ALA A 128 -15.93 -47.74 5.75
C ALA A 128 -17.39 -47.30 5.44
N GLU A 129 -17.69 -46.00 5.46
CA GLU A 129 -18.98 -45.38 5.14
C GLU A 129 -19.18 -45.24 3.62
N ALA A 130 -18.12 -45.12 2.83
CA ALA A 130 -18.16 -45.26 1.37
C ALA A 130 -18.42 -46.72 0.95
N LEU A 131 -18.00 -47.70 1.77
CA LEU A 131 -18.35 -49.11 1.63
C LEU A 131 -19.78 -49.43 2.15
N LEU A 132 -20.35 -48.60 3.03
CA LEU A 132 -21.66 -48.81 3.68
C LEU A 132 -22.75 -47.79 3.28
N GLY A 133 -22.45 -46.84 2.41
CA GLY A 133 -23.39 -45.97 1.71
C GLY A 133 -24.30 -45.11 2.61
N THR A 134 -23.77 -44.11 3.31
CA THR A 134 -24.61 -43.01 3.82
C THR A 134 -23.90 -41.65 3.83
N ALA A 135 -24.56 -40.66 3.24
CA ALA A 135 -24.13 -39.27 3.09
C ALA A 135 -24.42 -38.42 4.34
N GLY A 136 -23.52 -37.49 4.68
CA GLY A 136 -23.76 -36.48 5.70
C GLY A 136 -22.64 -35.44 5.79
N ALA A 137 -22.57 -34.52 4.82
CA ALA A 137 -21.61 -33.41 4.87
C ALA A 137 -22.14 -32.27 5.73
N LYS A 138 -21.42 -31.93 6.82
CA LYS A 138 -21.53 -30.66 7.53
C LYS A 138 -20.30 -29.82 7.24
N LEU A 139 -20.53 -28.57 6.86
CA LEU A 139 -19.53 -27.51 6.68
C LEU A 139 -18.73 -27.33 7.99
N LYS A 140 -17.40 -27.50 7.91
CA LYS A 140 -16.44 -27.11 8.95
C LYS A 140 -15.59 -25.97 8.40
N GLU A 141 -15.25 -25.04 9.29
CA GLU A 141 -14.21 -24.03 9.13
C GLU A 141 -12.96 -24.67 8.52
N GLU A 142 -12.28 -23.96 7.62
CA GLU A 142 -11.11 -24.43 6.86
C GLU A 142 -9.95 -24.81 7.80
N GLU A 143 -10.02 -26.02 8.36
CA GLU A 143 -8.87 -26.71 8.92
C GLU A 143 -7.91 -27.05 7.76
N PRO A 144 -6.59 -26.92 7.94
CA PRO A 144 -5.62 -27.23 6.89
C PRO A 144 -5.77 -28.69 6.46
N GLN A 145 -6.31 -28.91 5.26
CA GLN A 145 -6.57 -30.25 4.75
C GLN A 145 -5.25 -31.02 4.60
N LEU A 146 -5.08 -32.08 5.38
CA LEU A 146 -3.93 -32.96 5.25
C LEU A 146 -3.96 -33.66 3.87
N THR A 147 -2.80 -33.75 3.22
CA THR A 147 -2.72 -34.43 1.92
C THR A 147 -2.99 -35.93 2.09
N PRO A 148 -3.64 -36.59 1.12
CA PRO A 148 -3.90 -38.04 1.19
C PRO A 148 -2.63 -38.87 1.39
N GLU A 149 -1.52 -38.44 0.79
CA GLU A 149 -0.19 -39.05 0.94
C GLU A 149 0.33 -38.97 2.38
N PHE A 150 0.12 -37.83 3.05
CA PHE A 150 0.53 -37.64 4.44
C PHE A 150 -0.30 -38.51 5.39
N VAL A 151 -1.61 -38.62 5.16
CA VAL A 151 -2.50 -39.48 5.96
C VAL A 151 -2.05 -40.95 5.89
N GLU A 152 -1.66 -41.42 4.70
CA GLU A 152 -1.15 -42.78 4.53
C GLU A 152 0.19 -42.98 5.25
N LEU A 153 1.05 -41.97 5.23
CA LEU A 153 2.35 -41.97 5.93
C LEU A 153 2.18 -42.01 7.45
N VAL A 154 1.17 -41.30 7.98
CA VAL A 154 0.79 -41.35 9.41
C VAL A 154 0.28 -42.75 9.80
N LYS A 155 -0.52 -43.40 8.95
CA LYS A 155 -0.98 -44.78 9.20
C LYS A 155 0.16 -45.78 9.23
N GLN A 156 1.05 -45.74 8.24
CA GLN A 156 2.23 -46.61 8.19
C GLN A 156 3.14 -46.39 9.41
N ALA A 157 3.24 -45.15 9.89
CA ALA A 157 4.01 -44.82 11.07
C ALA A 157 3.37 -45.29 12.39
N GLN A 158 2.07 -45.55 12.46
CA GLN A 158 1.45 -46.12 13.67
C GLN A 158 1.92 -47.55 13.98
N GLU A 159 2.33 -48.29 12.93
CA GLU A 159 2.85 -49.65 13.06
C GLU A 159 4.35 -49.66 13.45
N GLU A 160 5.04 -48.53 13.31
CA GLU A 160 6.49 -48.40 13.55
C GLU A 160 6.80 -47.25 14.54
N PRO A 161 7.17 -47.55 15.80
CA PRO A 161 7.32 -46.53 16.85
C PRO A 161 8.38 -45.47 16.54
N GLU A 162 9.42 -45.83 15.78
CA GLU A 162 10.48 -44.90 15.36
C GLU A 162 9.97 -43.86 14.34
N LYS A 163 9.15 -44.28 13.38
CA LYS A 163 8.53 -43.37 12.39
C LYS A 163 7.53 -42.44 13.05
N LEU A 164 6.76 -42.95 14.03
CA LEU A 164 5.83 -42.13 14.81
C LEU A 164 6.57 -41.04 15.58
N ALA A 165 7.69 -41.36 16.22
CA ALA A 165 8.50 -40.38 16.96
C ALA A 165 9.06 -39.27 16.04
N VAL A 166 9.52 -39.63 14.83
CA VAL A 166 9.98 -38.64 13.84
C VAL A 166 8.82 -37.74 13.39
N LEU A 167 7.64 -38.30 13.11
CA LEU A 167 6.46 -37.51 12.76
C LEU A 167 6.05 -36.57 13.89
N GLU A 168 6.07 -37.02 15.14
CA GLU A 168 5.78 -36.15 16.29
C GLU A 168 6.78 -35.01 16.42
N LEU A 169 8.07 -35.25 16.14
CA LEU A 169 9.10 -34.22 16.12
C LEU A 169 8.84 -33.21 14.99
N CYS A 170 8.49 -33.67 13.78
CA CYS A 170 8.14 -32.81 12.66
C CYS A 170 6.88 -31.97 12.95
N ALA A 171 5.86 -32.55 13.58
CA ALA A 171 4.64 -31.84 14.00
C ALA A 171 4.98 -30.71 14.99
N SER A 172 5.79 -31.06 15.98
CA SER A 172 6.25 -30.17 17.03
C SER A 172 7.04 -29.01 16.42
N LEU A 173 7.95 -29.31 15.49
CA LEU A 173 8.71 -28.29 14.75
C LEU A 173 7.78 -27.39 13.94
N HIS A 174 6.88 -27.95 13.14
CA HIS A 174 5.97 -27.18 12.30
C HIS A 174 5.15 -26.17 13.11
N VAL A 175 4.43 -26.63 14.15
CA VAL A 175 3.60 -25.77 15.00
C VAL A 175 4.46 -24.70 15.67
N TYR A 176 5.62 -25.09 16.20
CA TYR A 176 6.52 -24.16 16.87
C TYR A 176 7.11 -23.11 15.94
N THR A 177 7.52 -23.51 14.73
CA THR A 177 8.03 -22.58 13.72
C THR A 177 6.96 -21.57 13.31
N GLY A 178 5.69 -21.97 13.21
CA GLY A 178 4.57 -21.06 12.99
C GLY A 178 4.49 -19.98 14.08
N PHE A 179 4.50 -20.38 15.36
CA PHE A 179 4.49 -19.45 16.49
C PHE A 179 5.68 -18.50 16.52
N LEU A 180 6.88 -19.03 16.28
CA LEU A 180 8.08 -18.21 16.23
C LEU A 180 8.00 -17.18 15.11
N ILE A 181 7.66 -17.61 13.89
CA ILE A 181 7.60 -16.74 12.72
C ILE A 181 6.51 -15.69 12.91
N GLU A 182 5.29 -16.07 13.29
CA GLU A 182 4.18 -15.12 13.50
C GLU A 182 4.53 -14.08 14.57
N GLY A 183 5.01 -14.55 15.73
CA GLY A 183 5.41 -13.66 16.81
C GLY A 183 6.57 -12.75 16.39
N PHE A 184 7.55 -13.28 15.65
CA PHE A 184 8.68 -12.50 15.19
C PHE A 184 8.27 -11.42 14.21
N VAL A 185 7.48 -11.79 13.19
CA VAL A 185 7.01 -10.89 12.15
C VAL A 185 6.21 -9.74 12.77
N GLU A 186 5.31 -10.04 13.71
CA GLU A 186 4.53 -9.00 14.38
C GLU A 186 5.41 -8.01 15.17
N HIS A 187 6.37 -8.52 15.95
CA HIS A 187 7.23 -7.67 16.78
C HIS A 187 8.27 -6.91 15.94
N ALA A 188 8.86 -7.54 14.93
CA ALA A 188 9.77 -6.91 13.98
C ALA A 188 9.06 -5.79 13.21
N ALA A 189 7.84 -6.02 12.72
CA ALA A 189 7.04 -4.99 12.03
C ALA A 189 6.76 -3.78 12.94
N LYS A 190 6.41 -4.01 14.23
CA LYS A 190 6.21 -2.93 15.21
C LYS A 190 7.49 -2.15 15.47
N LEU A 191 8.63 -2.83 15.65
CA LEU A 191 9.93 -2.20 15.87
C LEU A 191 10.38 -1.37 14.67
N LEU A 192 10.21 -1.91 13.46
CA LEU A 192 10.52 -1.22 12.21
C LEU A 192 9.66 0.02 12.04
N LYS A 193 8.34 -0.09 12.21
CA LYS A 193 7.43 1.05 12.12
C LYS A 193 7.79 2.14 13.13
N PHE A 194 8.00 1.76 14.38
CA PHE A 194 8.33 2.73 15.43
C PHE A 194 9.66 3.45 15.14
N ASN A 195 10.74 2.72 14.83
CA ASN A 195 12.06 3.36 14.65
C ASN A 195 12.19 4.07 13.31
N MET A 196 11.82 3.42 12.21
CA MET A 196 12.11 3.91 10.86
C MET A 196 11.05 4.85 10.31
N VAL A 197 9.84 4.89 10.88
CA VAL A 197 8.77 5.79 10.41
C VAL A 197 8.46 6.86 11.45
N GLU A 198 8.06 6.44 12.66
CA GLU A 198 7.59 7.38 13.70
C GLU A 198 8.76 8.18 14.28
N HIS A 199 9.78 7.49 14.79
CA HIS A 199 10.94 8.14 15.42
C HIS A 199 11.81 8.87 14.40
N LEU A 200 12.00 8.31 13.20
CA LEU A 200 12.67 9.02 12.10
C LEU A 200 11.98 10.35 11.79
N GLY A 201 10.65 10.39 11.74
CA GLY A 201 9.91 11.63 11.49
C GLY A 201 10.21 12.70 12.52
N GLU A 202 10.22 12.33 13.80
CA GLU A 202 10.58 13.23 14.91
C GLU A 202 12.04 13.70 14.81
N THR A 203 12.98 12.78 14.60
CA THR A 203 14.41 13.10 14.45
C THR A 203 14.67 14.03 13.26
N LEU A 204 14.00 13.80 12.13
CA LEU A 204 14.11 14.69 10.96
C LEU A 204 13.56 16.08 11.28
N GLU A 205 12.42 16.18 11.96
CA GLU A 205 11.84 17.46 12.34
C GLU A 205 12.79 18.25 13.25
N ASP A 206 13.30 17.61 14.30
CA ASP A 206 14.22 18.24 15.25
C ASP A 206 15.52 18.67 14.57
N THR A 207 16.13 17.78 13.78
CA THR A 207 17.40 18.06 13.12
C THR A 207 17.26 19.16 12.07
N TRP A 208 16.20 19.14 11.26
CA TRP A 208 15.93 20.22 10.32
C TRP A 208 15.59 21.53 11.02
N ARG A 209 14.92 21.51 12.17
CA ARG A 209 14.63 22.71 12.97
C ARG A 209 15.91 23.32 13.53
N GLU A 210 16.85 22.51 14.00
CA GLU A 210 18.17 22.97 14.44
C GLU A 210 18.97 23.58 13.29
N GLU A 211 19.02 22.89 12.14
CA GLU A 211 19.68 23.38 10.92
C GLU A 211 19.11 24.71 10.42
N LEU A 212 17.78 24.86 10.43
CA LEU A 212 17.07 26.07 9.99
C LEU A 212 17.08 27.19 11.04
N GLY A 213 17.14 26.86 12.33
CA GLY A 213 17.09 27.79 13.45
C GLY A 213 18.42 28.49 13.76
N GLY A 214 19.53 28.05 13.14
CA GLY A 214 20.86 28.61 13.35
C GLY A 214 21.10 29.98 12.70
N SER A 215 22.22 30.61 13.06
CA SER A 215 22.69 31.90 12.49
C SER A 215 23.04 31.83 10.99
N ALA A 216 23.02 30.64 10.39
CA ALA A 216 23.38 30.35 8.99
C ALA A 216 22.23 30.52 7.98
N LEU A 217 21.11 31.14 8.36
CA LEU A 217 19.95 31.39 7.48
C LEU A 217 20.34 32.11 6.16
N HIS A 218 21.35 32.96 6.20
CA HIS A 218 21.89 33.66 5.03
C HIS A 218 22.69 32.75 4.07
N GLU A 219 23.24 31.64 4.57
CA GLU A 219 23.91 30.60 3.77
C GLU A 219 22.91 29.60 3.19
N LEU A 220 21.78 29.37 3.87
CA LEU A 220 20.70 28.48 3.45
C LEU A 220 19.85 29.08 2.32
N PHE A 221 19.71 30.41 2.30
CA PHE A 221 18.99 31.16 1.28
C PHE A 221 19.92 32.13 0.55
N PRO A 222 20.91 31.63 -0.22
CA PRO A 222 21.73 32.50 -1.05
C PRO A 222 20.80 33.22 -2.04
N LYS A 223 21.05 34.51 -2.27
CA LYS A 223 20.33 35.25 -3.31
C LYS A 223 20.62 34.60 -4.66
N ASP A 224 19.62 33.94 -5.22
CA ASP A 224 19.68 33.47 -6.60
C ASP A 224 19.63 34.70 -7.53
N GLU A 225 20.77 35.05 -8.10
CA GLU A 225 20.93 36.16 -9.03
C GLU A 225 20.09 35.99 -10.31
N GLY A 226 19.81 34.75 -10.74
CA GLY A 226 18.97 34.46 -11.90
C GLY A 226 17.49 34.74 -11.62
N ILE A 227 16.99 34.23 -10.49
CA ILE A 227 15.61 34.50 -10.03
C ILE A 227 15.45 35.98 -9.67
N ALA A 228 16.47 36.60 -9.08
CA ALA A 228 16.47 38.04 -8.78
C ALA A 228 16.33 38.88 -10.06
N ARG A 229 17.10 38.57 -11.10
CA ARG A 229 16.99 39.23 -12.43
C ARG A 229 15.64 38.99 -13.09
N GLN A 230 15.11 37.77 -13.02
CA GLN A 230 13.79 37.45 -13.57
C GLN A 230 12.69 38.23 -12.85
N ARG A 231 12.77 38.33 -11.51
CA ARG A 231 11.86 39.11 -10.68
C ARG A 231 11.96 40.60 -11.00
N GLU A 232 13.17 41.11 -11.20
CA GLU A 232 13.40 42.51 -11.60
C GLU A 232 12.80 42.81 -12.98
N SER A 233 12.98 41.92 -13.95
CA SER A 233 12.36 42.02 -15.28
C SER A 233 10.82 41.98 -15.21
N LEU A 234 10.25 41.09 -14.41
CA LEU A 234 8.80 41.02 -14.16
C LEU A 234 8.29 42.30 -13.47
N MET A 235 9.00 42.82 -12.48
CA MET A 235 8.64 44.09 -11.84
C MET A 235 8.72 45.27 -12.82
N ALA A 236 9.71 45.29 -13.71
CA ALA A 236 9.80 46.30 -14.77
C ALA A 236 8.60 46.19 -15.74
N CYS A 237 8.20 44.98 -16.12
CA CYS A 237 7.02 44.73 -16.94
C CYS A 237 5.71 45.14 -16.25
N MET A 238 5.60 44.88 -14.94
CA MET A 238 4.44 45.35 -14.17
C MET A 238 4.36 46.88 -14.13
N ARG A 239 5.51 47.56 -13.98
CA ARG A 239 5.55 49.04 -14.03
C ARG A 239 5.09 49.55 -15.38
N THR A 240 5.58 48.99 -16.49
CA THR A 240 5.15 49.41 -17.83
C THR A 240 3.66 49.17 -18.08
N LEU A 241 3.11 48.04 -17.59
CA LEU A 241 1.66 47.79 -17.65
C LEU A 241 0.86 48.78 -16.82
N GLN A 242 1.40 49.20 -15.67
CA GLN A 242 0.75 50.17 -14.80
C GLN A 242 0.77 51.56 -15.44
N ASP A 243 1.88 51.96 -16.05
CA ASP A 243 1.98 53.20 -16.85
C ASP A 243 1.00 53.16 -18.02
N PHE A 244 0.89 52.03 -18.72
CA PHE A 244 -0.06 51.86 -19.82
C PHE A 244 -1.52 51.93 -19.35
N LYS A 245 -1.82 51.38 -18.17
CA LYS A 245 -3.14 51.51 -17.54
C LYS A 245 -3.46 52.95 -17.19
N GLU A 246 -2.50 53.72 -16.67
CA GLU A 246 -2.67 55.14 -16.42
C GLU A 246 -2.92 55.90 -17.73
N GLN A 247 -2.15 55.63 -18.79
CA GLN A 247 -2.37 56.19 -20.12
C GLN A 247 -3.77 55.86 -20.67
N LEU A 248 -4.22 54.61 -20.54
CA LEU A 248 -5.59 54.21 -20.90
C LEU A 248 -6.65 54.93 -20.07
N SER A 249 -6.39 55.20 -18.78
CA SER A 249 -7.33 55.95 -17.93
C SER A 249 -7.45 57.42 -18.31
N THR A 250 -6.41 58.00 -18.93
CA THR A 250 -6.44 59.36 -19.48
C THR A 250 -7.16 59.45 -20.83
N LEU A 251 -7.26 58.34 -21.55
CA LEU A 251 -8.08 58.22 -22.76
C LEU A 251 -9.55 58.15 -22.36
N LYS A 252 -10.18 59.31 -22.17
CA LYS A 252 -11.60 59.45 -21.86
C LYS A 252 -12.47 58.92 -23.02
N VAL A 253 -12.82 57.64 -22.97
CA VAL A 253 -14.00 57.11 -23.66
C VAL A 253 -15.21 57.40 -22.78
N ALA A 254 -16.14 58.21 -23.30
CA ALA A 254 -17.36 58.59 -22.60
C ALA A 254 -18.28 57.37 -22.44
N ALA A 255 -18.15 56.69 -21.30
CA ALA A 255 -19.11 55.67 -20.85
C ALA A 255 -19.96 56.23 -19.71
N PRO A 256 -21.28 55.97 -19.68
CA PRO A 256 -22.17 56.46 -18.63
C PRO A 256 -21.87 55.78 -17.30
N VAL A 257 -21.82 56.61 -16.24
CA VAL A 257 -21.51 56.24 -14.86
C VAL A 257 -22.64 55.41 -14.24
N PRO A 258 -22.40 54.18 -13.73
CA PRO A 258 -23.28 53.54 -12.76
C PRO A 258 -22.88 53.97 -11.35
N THR A 259 -23.84 54.55 -10.64
CA THR A 259 -23.78 54.88 -9.22
C THR A 259 -23.61 53.63 -8.35
N HIS A 260 -22.47 53.54 -7.65
CA HIS A 260 -22.20 52.48 -6.67
C HIS A 260 -22.72 52.87 -5.27
N VAL A 261 -23.52 51.98 -4.68
CA VAL A 261 -23.93 51.98 -3.27
C VAL A 261 -22.79 51.34 -2.42
N PRO A 262 -22.49 51.84 -1.20
CA PRO A 262 -21.39 51.33 -0.40
C PRO A 262 -21.75 50.01 0.30
N ALA A 263 -21.04 48.94 -0.03
CA ALA A 263 -21.13 47.66 0.68
C ALA A 263 -20.30 47.70 1.97
N ARG A 264 -20.96 47.33 3.08
CA ARG A 264 -20.42 47.17 4.43
C ARG A 264 -19.22 46.20 4.43
N ARG A 265 -18.06 46.67 4.89
CA ARG A 265 -16.88 45.84 5.18
C ARG A 265 -17.21 44.83 6.27
N LYS A 266 -17.26 43.53 5.91
CA LYS A 266 -17.01 42.43 6.86
C LYS A 266 -15.49 42.25 7.00
N THR A 267 -15.05 42.02 8.23
CA THR A 267 -13.66 41.80 8.62
C THR A 267 -13.07 40.56 7.93
N MET A 268 -11.82 40.65 7.44
CA MET A 268 -11.15 39.60 6.64
C MET A 268 -10.98 38.24 7.35
N SER A 269 -11.08 38.19 8.68
CA SER A 269 -10.88 36.98 9.47
C SER A 269 -12.00 35.96 9.31
N ASP A 270 -13.27 36.41 9.28
CA ASP A 270 -14.43 35.51 9.13
C ASP A 270 -14.55 34.99 7.69
N SER A 271 -14.13 35.81 6.70
CA SER A 271 -14.16 35.43 5.28
C SER A 271 -13.18 34.32 4.92
N LEU A 272 -12.09 34.13 5.68
CA LEU A 272 -11.11 33.09 5.41
C LEU A 272 -11.57 31.74 5.98
N GLN A 273 -12.18 31.74 7.17
CA GLN A 273 -12.73 30.53 7.76
C GLN A 273 -13.96 30.02 7.00
N ASP A 274 -14.84 30.91 6.54
CA ASP A 274 -15.97 30.54 5.68
C ASP A 274 -15.52 29.97 4.33
N ARG A 275 -14.44 30.53 3.75
CA ARG A 275 -13.83 30.01 2.52
C ARG A 275 -13.16 28.67 2.70
N GLU A 276 -12.46 28.48 3.82
CA GLU A 276 -11.79 27.22 4.12
C GLU A 276 -12.81 26.12 4.43
N LYS A 277 -13.89 26.45 5.15
CA LYS A 277 -15.01 25.54 5.40
C LYS A 277 -15.71 25.16 4.10
N ALA A 278 -16.04 26.14 3.24
CA ALA A 278 -16.63 25.88 1.94
C ALA A 278 -15.72 24.99 1.07
N ARG A 279 -14.40 25.22 1.09
CA ARG A 279 -13.42 24.41 0.37
C ARG A 279 -13.32 22.97 0.91
N LYS A 280 -13.40 22.79 2.23
CA LYS A 280 -13.42 21.46 2.86
C LYS A 280 -14.71 20.70 2.54
N GLU A 281 -15.86 21.37 2.58
CA GLU A 281 -17.15 20.80 2.21
C GLU A 281 -17.21 20.44 0.72
N GLU A 282 -16.67 21.29 -0.15
CA GLU A 282 -16.55 21.02 -1.59
C GLU A 282 -15.62 19.82 -1.86
N LEU A 283 -14.47 19.75 -1.18
CA LEU A 283 -13.55 18.62 -1.32
C LEU A 283 -14.21 17.31 -0.84
N ALA A 284 -14.90 17.33 0.31
CA ALA A 284 -15.63 16.18 0.83
C ALA A 284 -16.75 15.73 -0.14
N ALA A 285 -17.48 16.69 -0.74
CA ALA A 285 -18.51 16.40 -1.73
C ALA A 285 -17.92 15.79 -3.02
N ARG A 286 -16.73 16.22 -3.46
CA ARG A 286 -16.04 15.63 -4.60
C ARG A 286 -15.53 14.22 -4.31
N THR A 287 -14.95 13.99 -3.14
CA THR A 287 -14.52 12.63 -2.72
C THR A 287 -15.71 11.68 -2.62
N ALA A 288 -16.88 12.17 -2.17
CA ALA A 288 -18.10 11.37 -2.12
C ALA A 288 -18.62 10.96 -3.51
N ARG A 289 -18.30 11.73 -4.57
CA ARG A 289 -18.77 11.50 -5.96
C ARG A 289 -17.75 10.84 -6.87
N THR A 290 -16.48 10.81 -6.46
CA THR A 290 -15.38 10.28 -7.27
C THR A 290 -15.04 8.86 -6.85
N PHE A 291 -14.82 7.99 -7.82
CA PHE A 291 -14.21 6.68 -7.67
C PHE A 291 -12.88 6.68 -8.43
N VAL A 292 -11.81 6.31 -7.74
CA VAL A 292 -10.45 6.20 -8.31
C VAL A 292 -10.04 4.75 -8.19
N TRP A 293 -9.56 4.18 -9.29
CA TRP A 293 -9.10 2.80 -9.35
C TRP A 293 -7.66 2.78 -9.84
N ASN A 294 -6.81 2.16 -9.02
CA ASN A 294 -5.44 1.83 -9.38
C ASN A 294 -5.41 0.42 -9.94
N PHE A 295 -5.01 0.28 -11.21
CA PHE A 295 -5.04 -0.97 -11.96
C PHE A 295 -3.65 -1.64 -12.05
N ALA A 296 -2.69 -1.21 -11.22
CA ALA A 296 -1.31 -1.69 -11.25
C ALA A 296 -1.20 -3.19 -11.05
N ALA A 297 -1.94 -3.73 -10.07
CA ALA A 297 -1.89 -5.14 -9.71
C ALA A 297 -2.47 -6.04 -10.81
N GLU A 298 -3.49 -5.55 -11.51
CA GLU A 298 -4.17 -6.27 -12.59
C GLU A 298 -3.31 -6.33 -13.87
N LEU A 299 -2.33 -5.43 -14.00
CA LEU A 299 -1.39 -5.39 -15.12
C LEU A 299 -0.10 -6.19 -14.83
N GLU A 300 0.15 -6.56 -13.57
CA GLU A 300 1.35 -7.27 -13.16
C GLU A 300 1.35 -8.71 -13.70
N GLY A 301 2.35 -9.04 -14.51
CA GLY A 301 2.52 -10.38 -15.10
C GLY A 301 1.70 -10.67 -16.36
N GLN A 302 0.92 -9.71 -16.87
CA GLN A 302 0.21 -9.86 -18.15
C GLN A 302 0.96 -9.16 -19.29
N GLU A 303 1.18 -9.87 -20.41
CA GLU A 303 1.52 -9.22 -21.68
C GLU A 303 0.29 -8.48 -22.21
N ALA A 304 0.09 -7.26 -21.75
CA ALA A 304 -1.05 -6.47 -22.16
C ALA A 304 -0.91 -6.02 -23.63
N LYS A 305 -1.92 -6.37 -24.43
CA LYS A 305 -2.02 -6.13 -25.88
C LYS A 305 -3.33 -5.38 -26.16
N ARG A 306 -3.51 -4.88 -27.39
CA ARG A 306 -4.80 -4.34 -27.82
C ARG A 306 -5.90 -5.38 -27.57
N GLY A 307 -7.05 -4.93 -27.06
CA GLY A 307 -8.17 -5.78 -26.69
C GLY A 307 -8.09 -6.38 -25.28
N THR A 308 -6.96 -6.22 -24.55
CA THR A 308 -6.91 -6.57 -23.13
C THR A 308 -7.88 -5.68 -22.36
N ILE A 309 -8.83 -6.30 -21.65
CA ILE A 309 -9.81 -5.63 -20.80
C ILE A 309 -9.44 -5.85 -19.33
N LEU A 310 -9.52 -4.78 -18.53
CA LEU A 310 -9.41 -4.81 -17.08
C LEU A 310 -10.70 -4.26 -16.50
N ASP A 311 -11.32 -4.98 -15.57
CA ASP A 311 -12.53 -4.54 -14.89
C ASP A 311 -12.25 -4.14 -13.45
N SER A 312 -12.77 -2.98 -13.05
CA SER A 312 -12.68 -2.54 -11.66
C SER A 312 -13.55 -3.40 -10.75
N PRO A 313 -13.26 -3.44 -9.44
CA PRO A 313 -14.24 -3.87 -8.46
C PRO A 313 -15.52 -3.05 -8.59
N LYS A 314 -16.67 -3.67 -8.30
CA LYS A 314 -17.96 -2.97 -8.28
C LYS A 314 -17.97 -1.92 -7.17
N PHE A 315 -18.57 -0.76 -7.45
CA PHE A 315 -18.67 0.35 -6.51
C PHE A 315 -20.06 1.01 -6.54
N THR A 316 -20.37 1.72 -5.45
CA THR A 316 -21.60 2.50 -5.30
C THR A 316 -21.26 3.96 -5.06
N LYS A 317 -21.83 4.85 -5.87
CA LYS A 317 -21.69 6.31 -5.76
C LYS A 317 -23.02 6.99 -6.08
N MET A 318 -23.35 8.07 -5.37
CA MET A 318 -24.63 8.78 -5.52
C MET A 318 -25.86 7.86 -5.53
N THR A 319 -25.88 6.84 -4.66
CA THR A 319 -26.95 5.82 -4.54
C THR A 319 -27.14 4.88 -5.75
N VAL A 320 -26.29 4.98 -6.78
CA VAL A 320 -26.28 4.05 -7.92
C VAL A 320 -25.48 2.81 -7.51
N PRO A 321 -26.11 1.61 -7.40
CA PRO A 321 -25.41 0.39 -6.99
C PRO A 321 -24.65 -0.24 -8.15
N ASP A 322 -23.74 -1.17 -7.83
CA ASP A 322 -23.13 -2.11 -8.78
C ASP A 322 -22.51 -1.52 -10.06
N MET A 323 -22.02 -0.28 -10.00
CA MET A 323 -21.25 0.30 -11.10
C MET A 323 -19.86 -0.29 -11.14
N TYR A 324 -19.23 -0.32 -12.32
CA TYR A 324 -17.82 -0.67 -12.47
C TYR A 324 -17.24 0.03 -13.70
N LEU A 325 -15.91 0.09 -13.78
CA LEU A 325 -15.18 0.59 -14.94
C LEU A 325 -14.58 -0.59 -15.71
N SER A 326 -14.66 -0.55 -17.03
CA SER A 326 -13.86 -1.42 -17.90
C SER A 326 -12.82 -0.56 -18.62
N PHE A 327 -11.56 -0.91 -18.45
CA PHE A 327 -10.43 -0.18 -19.00
C PHE A 327 -9.64 -1.05 -19.99
N TYR A 328 -9.38 -0.50 -21.17
CA TYR A 328 -8.59 -1.10 -22.22
C TYR A 328 -7.28 -0.33 -22.36
N PRO A 329 -6.21 -0.69 -21.61
CA PRO A 329 -4.98 0.10 -21.51
C PRO A 329 -4.25 0.34 -22.85
N TYR A 330 -4.53 -0.52 -23.84
CA TYR A 330 -3.94 -0.46 -25.19
C TYR A 330 -5.01 -0.31 -26.29
N GLY A 331 -6.18 0.18 -25.92
CA GLY A 331 -7.34 0.31 -26.79
C GLY A 331 -8.10 -1.00 -26.93
N ASP A 332 -9.39 -0.88 -27.25
CA ASP A 332 -10.21 -2.00 -27.71
C ASP A 332 -9.98 -2.27 -29.21
N GLU A 333 -10.86 -3.06 -29.84
CA GLU A 333 -10.74 -3.41 -31.26
C GLU A 333 -11.04 -2.22 -32.19
N GLU A 334 -11.78 -1.21 -31.73
CA GLU A 334 -12.22 -0.05 -32.52
C GLU A 334 -11.31 1.18 -32.29
N SER A 335 -10.57 1.20 -31.19
CA SER A 335 -9.68 2.28 -30.77
C SER A 335 -8.52 2.52 -31.74
N ALA A 336 -8.17 3.79 -31.95
CA ALA A 336 -7.01 4.18 -32.75
C ALA A 336 -5.67 3.66 -32.17
N ASP A 337 -4.64 3.56 -33.02
CA ASP A 337 -3.30 3.15 -32.60
C ASP A 337 -2.71 4.13 -31.58
N GLY A 338 -2.38 3.62 -30.39
CA GLY A 338 -1.78 4.39 -29.31
C GLY A 338 -2.78 5.08 -28.37
N THR A 339 -4.07 4.83 -28.50
CA THR A 339 -5.09 5.25 -27.53
C THR A 339 -5.46 4.14 -26.56
N SER A 340 -6.15 4.50 -25.48
CA SER A 340 -6.81 3.59 -24.55
C SER A 340 -8.30 3.92 -24.47
N ALA A 341 -9.10 2.94 -24.05
CA ALA A 341 -10.54 3.11 -23.90
C ALA A 341 -10.97 2.90 -22.46
N LEU A 342 -11.91 3.71 -21.97
CA LEU A 342 -12.46 3.61 -20.63
C LEU A 342 -13.98 3.74 -20.70
N TYR A 343 -14.66 2.75 -20.14
CA TYR A 343 -16.12 2.64 -20.12
C TYR A 343 -16.63 2.56 -18.70
N LEU A 344 -17.73 3.26 -18.42
CA LEU A 344 -18.51 3.11 -17.21
C LEU A 344 -19.67 2.15 -17.49
N TYR A 345 -19.90 1.20 -16.59
CA TYR A 345 -21.09 0.39 -16.55
C TYR A 345 -21.95 0.78 -15.35
N SER A 346 -23.27 0.82 -15.55
CA SER A 346 -24.26 1.17 -14.53
C SER A 346 -25.51 0.30 -14.72
N PRO A 347 -26.28 0.03 -13.66
CA PRO A 347 -27.56 -0.68 -13.77
C PRO A 347 -28.51 -0.02 -14.76
N THR A 348 -29.27 -0.85 -15.48
CA THR A 348 -30.26 -0.43 -16.48
C THR A 348 -31.29 0.54 -15.91
N GLY A 349 -31.63 1.56 -16.70
CA GLY A 349 -32.66 2.56 -16.45
C GLY A 349 -32.15 3.86 -15.82
N TRP A 350 -30.98 3.85 -15.17
CA TRP A 350 -30.37 5.07 -14.64
C TRP A 350 -29.94 6.04 -15.74
N THR A 351 -30.10 7.35 -15.50
CA THR A 351 -29.56 8.40 -16.34
C THR A 351 -28.48 9.18 -15.59
N LEU A 352 -27.23 9.12 -16.07
CA LEU A 352 -26.08 9.70 -15.38
C LEU A 352 -25.42 10.81 -16.22
N SER A 353 -24.95 11.85 -15.53
CA SER A 353 -23.90 12.73 -16.05
C SER A 353 -22.63 12.46 -15.27
N PHE A 354 -21.52 12.18 -15.94
CA PHE A 354 -20.28 11.76 -15.32
C PHE A 354 -19.07 12.25 -16.09
N ARG A 355 -17.91 12.21 -15.43
CA ARG A 355 -16.63 12.54 -16.03
C ARG A 355 -15.64 11.41 -15.84
N LEU A 356 -15.11 10.89 -16.94
CA LEU A 356 -14.06 9.89 -16.96
C LEU A 356 -12.70 10.58 -17.03
N ARG A 357 -11.69 10.02 -16.35
CA ARG A 357 -10.30 10.50 -16.44
C ARG A 357 -9.33 9.34 -16.55
N ALA A 358 -8.41 9.45 -17.51
CA ALA A 358 -7.31 8.53 -17.71
C ALA A 358 -6.12 9.29 -18.33
N GLY A 359 -4.89 9.03 -17.86
CA GLY A 359 -3.68 9.64 -18.43
C GLY A 359 -3.64 11.18 -18.41
N GLY A 360 -4.32 11.82 -17.46
CA GLY A 360 -4.43 13.29 -17.38
C GLY A 360 -5.42 13.93 -18.34
N VAL A 361 -6.10 13.14 -19.19
CA VAL A 361 -7.20 13.59 -20.05
C VAL A 361 -8.53 13.33 -19.36
N GLU A 362 -9.50 14.24 -19.54
CA GLU A 362 -10.85 14.10 -19.02
C GLU A 362 -11.90 14.18 -20.12
N ASN A 363 -12.88 13.27 -20.08
CA ASN A 363 -14.03 13.26 -20.98
C ASN A 363 -15.32 13.35 -20.16
N MET A 364 -16.19 14.28 -20.54
CA MET A 364 -17.44 14.55 -19.83
C MET A 364 -18.63 14.07 -20.65
N VAL A 365 -19.54 13.36 -19.97
CA VAL A 365 -20.77 12.81 -20.54
C VAL A 365 -21.95 13.40 -19.78
N GLU A 366 -22.95 13.93 -20.51
CA GLU A 366 -24.14 14.51 -19.91
C GLU A 366 -25.39 13.68 -20.23
N GLY A 367 -26.13 13.28 -19.19
CA GLY A 367 -27.48 12.74 -19.33
C GLY A 367 -27.59 11.42 -20.09
N HIS A 368 -26.58 10.56 -20.01
CA HIS A 368 -26.60 9.26 -20.67
C HIS A 368 -27.49 8.27 -19.91
N LYS A 369 -28.44 7.65 -20.62
CA LYS A 369 -29.34 6.62 -20.07
C LYS A 369 -28.77 5.23 -20.34
N PHE A 370 -28.44 4.51 -19.27
CA PHE A 370 -27.91 3.16 -19.34
C PHE A 370 -29.01 2.15 -19.64
N ASP A 371 -28.86 1.39 -20.73
CA ASP A 371 -29.79 0.35 -21.17
C ASP A 371 -29.23 -1.07 -20.97
N GLY A 372 -28.06 -1.19 -20.33
CA GLY A 372 -27.34 -2.44 -20.11
C GLY A 372 -25.98 -2.48 -20.82
N ALA A 373 -25.73 -1.57 -21.77
CA ALA A 373 -24.41 -1.38 -22.35
C ALA A 373 -23.55 -0.42 -21.50
N GLY A 374 -22.22 -0.59 -21.58
CA GLY A 374 -21.27 0.39 -21.04
C GLY A 374 -21.20 1.63 -21.93
N TYR A 375 -20.89 2.77 -21.34
CA TYR A 375 -20.69 4.03 -22.09
C TYR A 375 -19.39 4.71 -21.67
N GLY A 376 -18.65 5.22 -22.65
CA GLY A 376 -17.28 5.66 -22.44
C GLY A 376 -16.68 6.39 -23.61
N SER A 377 -15.36 6.37 -23.67
CA SER A 377 -14.57 6.95 -24.77
C SER A 377 -13.29 6.15 -24.96
N ASP A 378 -12.84 6.10 -26.21
CA ASP A 378 -11.68 5.42 -26.78
C ASP A 378 -10.51 6.37 -27.13
N ASP A 379 -10.65 7.64 -26.74
CA ASP A 379 -9.73 8.73 -27.08
C ASP A 379 -8.76 9.11 -25.94
N PHE A 380 -8.51 8.21 -24.99
CA PHE A 380 -7.54 8.46 -23.93
C PHE A 380 -6.12 8.13 -24.40
N PRO A 381 -5.07 8.75 -23.82
CA PRO A 381 -3.70 8.34 -24.11
C PRO A 381 -3.48 6.86 -23.79
N SER A 382 -2.56 6.17 -24.46
CA SER A 382 -2.19 4.80 -24.07
C SER A 382 -1.68 4.75 -22.62
N ALA A 383 -1.94 3.65 -21.91
CA ALA A 383 -1.50 3.46 -20.52
C ALA A 383 0.02 3.61 -20.32
N LYS A 384 0.83 3.34 -21.36
CA LYS A 384 2.28 3.59 -21.36
C LYS A 384 2.66 5.06 -21.13
N ALA A 385 1.76 5.99 -21.45
CA ALA A 385 1.98 7.42 -21.27
C ALA A 385 1.50 7.93 -19.90
N PHE A 386 0.94 7.07 -19.05
CA PHE A 386 0.38 7.50 -17.78
C PHE A 386 1.51 7.75 -16.76
N SER A 387 1.43 8.86 -16.04
CA SER A 387 2.31 9.12 -14.90
C SER A 387 1.96 8.28 -13.67
N THR A 388 0.71 7.82 -13.57
CA THR A 388 0.17 6.97 -12.51
C THR A 388 -0.74 5.92 -13.14
N GLN A 389 -0.70 4.67 -12.66
CA GLN A 389 -1.55 3.58 -13.16
C GLN A 389 -2.97 3.67 -12.57
N GLU A 390 -3.61 4.83 -12.76
CA GLU A 390 -4.91 5.15 -12.19
C GLU A 390 -5.88 5.65 -13.26
N VAL A 391 -7.14 5.23 -13.13
CA VAL A 391 -8.29 5.79 -13.84
C VAL A 391 -9.36 6.20 -12.83
N SER A 392 -10.25 7.11 -13.23
CA SER A 392 -11.31 7.55 -12.32
C SER A 392 -12.60 7.96 -13.03
N VAL A 393 -13.68 7.94 -12.26
CA VAL A 393 -14.97 8.51 -12.65
C VAL A 393 -15.50 9.44 -11.55
N GLU A 394 -15.97 10.62 -11.94
CA GLU A 394 -16.66 11.58 -11.08
C GLU A 394 -18.13 11.67 -11.51
N LEU A 395 -19.05 11.25 -10.65
CA LEU A 395 -20.49 11.40 -10.92
C LEU A 395 -20.93 12.85 -10.68
N LEU A 396 -21.50 13.47 -11.70
CA LEU A 396 -21.98 14.86 -11.65
C LEU A 396 -23.48 14.92 -11.33
N LYS A 397 -24.25 13.98 -11.89
CA LYS A 397 -25.70 13.85 -11.70
C LYS A 397 -26.12 12.40 -11.87
N ALA A 398 -27.07 11.95 -11.05
CA ALA A 398 -27.70 10.64 -11.18
C ALA A 398 -29.23 10.81 -11.09
N VAL A 399 -29.95 10.24 -12.05
CA VAL A 399 -31.42 10.20 -12.07
C VAL A 399 -31.84 8.73 -12.05
N PRO A 400 -32.65 8.28 -11.08
CA PRO A 400 -33.10 6.89 -10.98
C PRO A 400 -34.00 6.49 -12.16
N PRO A 401 -34.16 5.18 -12.40
CA PRO A 401 -34.96 4.62 -13.51
C PRO A 401 -36.44 5.03 -13.55
#